data_AF-K1T0G1-F1
#
_entry.id   AF-K1T0G1-F1
#
_cell.length_a   1.000
_cell.length_b   1.000
_cell.length_c   1.000
_cell.angle_alpha   90.00
_cell.angle_beta   90.00
_cell.angle_gamma   90.00
#
_symmetry.space_group_name_H-M   'P 1'
#
loop_
_entity.id
_entity.type
_entity.pdbx_description
1 polymer ?
#
loop_
_entity_poly.entity_id
_entity_poly.type
_entity_poly.pdbx_seq_one_letter_code
_entity_poly.pdbx_strand_id
1 'polypeptide(L)'
;LSYATYLKCEGKDYKSESLLSLSGVYQPKKEMKDSKIPIALTTFLSANPQIKTIVLHLDNDKVGRLCTATLKELLQKDYKIVDDPPPVGKDFNDFLLSYLKIARPMPKRERSDAR
;
A
#
# COMPACT_ATOMS: atom_id res chain seq x y z
N LEU A 1 8.56 -5.70 5.53
CA LEU A 1 7.53 -6.75 5.50
C LEU A 1 6.34 -6.21 4.72
N SER A 2 5.77 -7.01 3.83
CA SER A 2 4.59 -6.65 3.02
C SER A 2 3.46 -7.64 3.26
N TYR A 3 2.25 -7.32 2.79
CA TYR A 3 1.07 -8.20 2.92
C TYR A 3 1.31 -9.62 2.36
N ALA A 4 2.18 -9.77 1.35
CA ALA A 4 2.62 -11.07 0.85
C ALA A 4 3.24 -11.96 1.95
N THR A 5 3.95 -11.34 2.91
CA THR A 5 4.55 -12.06 4.03
C THR A 5 3.50 -12.60 4.99
N TYR A 6 2.40 -11.86 5.19
CA TYR A 6 1.26 -12.32 6.00
C TYR A 6 0.60 -13.55 5.38
N LEU A 7 0.26 -13.48 4.09
CA LEU A 7 -0.35 -14.59 3.38
C LEU A 7 0.53 -15.84 3.41
N LYS A 8 1.84 -15.67 3.20
CA LYS A 8 2.82 -16.74 3.31
C LYS A 8 2.87 -17.34 4.73
N CYS A 9 2.76 -16.53 5.77
CA CYS A 9 2.72 -16.99 7.16
C CYS A 9 1.40 -17.71 7.53
N GLU A 10 0.27 -17.31 6.95
CA GLU A 10 -1.02 -17.98 7.14
C GLU A 10 -1.17 -19.28 6.34
N GLY A 11 -0.15 -19.67 5.55
CA GLY A 11 -0.24 -20.82 4.65
C GLY A 11 -1.20 -20.59 3.47
N LYS A 12 -1.60 -19.34 3.23
CA LYS A 12 -2.39 -18.94 2.05
C LYS A 12 -1.47 -18.81 0.84
N ASP A 13 -1.98 -19.21 -0.32
CA ASP A 13 -1.22 -19.13 -1.55
C ASP A 13 -1.14 -17.67 -2.02
N TYR A 14 -0.08 -16.97 -1.59
CA TYR A 14 0.19 -15.57 -1.90
C TYR A 14 0.32 -15.30 -3.41
N LYS A 15 0.49 -16.34 -4.26
CA LYS A 15 0.49 -16.19 -5.73
C LYS A 15 -0.92 -16.12 -6.31
N SER A 16 -1.92 -16.51 -5.54
CA SER A 16 -3.33 -16.37 -5.90
C SER A 16 -3.82 -14.92 -5.78
N GLU A 17 -3.10 -14.12 -4.98
CA GLU A 17 -3.41 -12.71 -4.73
C GLU A 17 -2.58 -11.80 -5.64
N SER A 18 -3.25 -10.84 -6.26
CA SER A 18 -2.63 -9.87 -7.16
C SER A 18 -2.07 -8.68 -6.37
N LEU A 19 -0.87 -8.85 -5.82
CA LEU A 19 -0.21 -7.83 -5.00
C LEU A 19 0.67 -6.91 -5.84
N LEU A 20 0.35 -5.62 -5.83
CA LEU A 20 1.16 -4.59 -6.47
C LEU A 20 1.77 -3.67 -5.41
N SER A 21 3.10 -3.57 -5.42
CA SER A 21 3.82 -2.53 -4.68
C SER A 21 4.06 -1.34 -5.59
N LEU A 22 3.66 -0.15 -5.16
CA LEU A 22 3.91 1.09 -5.90
C LEU A 22 5.32 1.67 -5.65
N SER A 23 6.15 0.98 -4.84
CA SER A 23 7.57 1.29 -4.57
C SER A 23 7.88 2.75 -4.19
N GLY A 24 6.90 3.44 -3.60
CA GLY A 24 7.03 4.82 -3.13
C GLY A 24 5.66 5.45 -2.93
N VAL A 25 5.58 6.42 -2.02
CA VAL A 25 4.34 7.18 -1.82
C VAL A 25 4.15 8.05 -3.06
N TYR A 26 3.18 7.67 -3.89
CA TYR A 26 2.72 8.52 -4.97
C TYR A 26 2.31 9.86 -4.35
N GLN A 27 3.05 10.92 -4.66
CA GLN A 27 2.71 12.25 -4.22
C GLN A 27 1.79 12.84 -5.30
N PRO A 28 0.46 12.90 -5.07
CA PRO A 28 -0.42 13.57 -6.01
C PRO A 28 0.07 15.01 -6.20
N LYS A 29 0.10 15.47 -7.46
CA LYS A 29 0.43 16.87 -7.76
C LYS A 29 -0.63 17.77 -7.10
N LYS A 30 -0.30 19.05 -6.91
CA LYS A 30 -1.19 20.08 -6.35
C LYS A 30 -2.59 20.12 -7.00
N GLU A 31 -2.72 19.63 -8.24
CA GLU A 31 -4.00 19.50 -8.94
C GLU A 31 -4.43 18.03 -9.07
N MET A 32 -5.56 17.69 -8.45
CA MET A 32 -6.21 16.36 -8.54
C MET A 32 -6.48 15.93 -10.00
N LYS A 33 -6.71 16.89 -10.92
CA LYS A 33 -7.02 16.62 -12.33
C LYS A 33 -5.81 16.19 -13.15
N ASP A 34 -4.60 16.57 -12.72
CA ASP A 34 -3.33 16.19 -13.37
C ASP A 34 -2.68 14.97 -12.70
N SER A 35 -3.32 14.47 -11.63
CA SER A 35 -2.86 13.30 -10.90
C SER A 35 -3.07 12.06 -11.77
N LYS A 36 -1.99 11.61 -12.42
CA LYS A 36 -1.98 10.38 -13.22
C LYS A 36 -1.90 9.17 -12.31
N ILE A 37 -2.74 8.17 -12.60
CA ILE A 37 -2.63 6.84 -11.99
C ILE A 37 -1.18 6.33 -12.20
N PRO A 38 -0.54 5.75 -11.19
CA PRO A 38 0.79 5.18 -11.34
C PRO A 38 0.83 4.22 -12.53
N ILE A 39 1.80 4.38 -13.42
CA ILE A 39 1.94 3.54 -14.63
C ILE A 39 2.00 2.05 -14.25
N ALA A 40 2.66 1.73 -13.13
CA ALA A 40 2.69 0.39 -12.58
C ALA A 40 1.29 -0.16 -12.29
N LEU A 41 0.40 0.66 -11.72
CA LEU A 41 -0.98 0.26 -11.42
C LEU A 41 -1.80 0.06 -12.70
N THR A 42 -1.75 1.01 -13.63
CA THR A 42 -2.45 0.88 -14.90
C THR A 42 -1.97 -0.33 -15.70
N THR A 43 -0.66 -0.54 -15.79
CA THR A 43 -0.08 -1.69 -16.51
C THR A 43 -0.49 -3.01 -15.88
N PHE A 44 -0.49 -3.06 -14.55
CA PHE A 44 -0.88 -4.26 -13.81
C PHE A 44 -2.37 -4.60 -13.98
N LEU A 45 -3.25 -3.59 -13.92
CA LEU A 45 -4.68 -3.77 -14.14
C LEU A 45 -4.99 -4.16 -15.59
N SER A 46 -4.34 -3.51 -16.57
CA SER A 46 -4.48 -3.88 -17.98
C SER A 46 -3.97 -5.29 -18.29
N ALA A 47 -2.91 -5.74 -17.62
CA ALA A 47 -2.39 -7.10 -17.76
C ALA A 47 -3.29 -8.16 -17.08
N ASN A 48 -4.11 -7.76 -16.11
CA ASN A 48 -4.95 -8.65 -15.32
C ASN A 48 -6.42 -8.17 -15.34
N PRO A 49 -7.12 -8.27 -16.49
CA PRO A 49 -8.50 -7.81 -16.63
C PRO A 49 -9.50 -8.57 -15.74
N GLN A 50 -9.11 -9.71 -15.15
CA GLN A 50 -9.92 -10.39 -14.14
C GLN A 50 -10.05 -9.64 -12.81
N ILE A 51 -9.18 -8.65 -12.54
CA ILE A 51 -9.21 -7.87 -11.30
C ILE A 51 -10.38 -6.90 -11.36
N LYS A 52 -11.39 -7.13 -10.53
CA LYS A 52 -12.57 -6.23 -10.41
C LYS A 52 -12.57 -5.39 -9.14
N THR A 53 -11.83 -5.86 -8.13
CA THR A 53 -11.75 -5.23 -6.82
C THR A 53 -10.30 -4.92 -6.51
N ILE A 54 -10.04 -3.67 -6.13
CA ILE A 54 -8.72 -3.17 -5.75
C ILE A 54 -8.82 -2.75 -4.29
N VAL A 55 -8.03 -3.39 -3.44
CA VAL A 55 -7.93 -3.02 -2.02
C VAL A 55 -6.71 -2.14 -1.86
N LEU A 56 -6.90 -0.95 -1.28
CA LEU A 56 -5.85 0.03 -1.05
C LEU A 56 -5.35 -0.08 0.39
N HIS A 57 -4.18 -0.71 0.55
CA HIS A 57 -3.46 -0.86 1.81
C HIS A 57 -2.39 0.23 1.95
N LEU A 58 -2.77 1.50 1.82
CA LEU A 58 -1.83 2.63 1.91
C LEU A 58 -1.58 3.07 3.36
N ASP A 59 -0.46 3.77 3.57
CA ASP A 59 -0.04 4.28 4.87
C ASP A 59 -1.07 5.24 5.47
N ASN A 60 -1.17 5.27 6.80
CA ASN A 60 -2.09 6.16 7.52
C ASN A 60 -1.60 7.63 7.59
N ASP A 61 -0.49 7.95 6.92
CA ASP A 61 0.02 9.32 6.82
C ASP A 61 -0.88 10.20 5.95
N LYS A 62 -0.76 11.54 6.12
CA LYS A 62 -1.49 12.53 5.31
C LYS A 62 -1.35 12.28 3.80
N VAL A 63 -0.16 11.91 3.35
CA VAL A 63 0.12 11.64 1.93
C VAL A 63 -0.53 10.32 1.49
N GLY A 64 -0.47 9.28 2.33
CA GLY A 64 -1.10 7.99 2.05
C GLY A 64 -2.63 8.11 1.93
N ARG A 65 -3.27 8.81 2.86
CA ARG A 65 -4.73 9.05 2.82
C ARG A 65 -5.16 9.92 1.64
N LEU A 66 -4.39 10.94 1.29
CA LEU A 66 -4.62 11.73 0.07
C LEU A 66 -4.53 10.83 -1.17
N CYS A 67 -3.49 10.00 -1.25
CA CYS A 67 -3.31 9.07 -2.36
C CYS A 67 -4.46 8.05 -2.45
N THR A 68 -4.95 7.52 -1.32
CA THR A 68 -6.14 6.65 -1.30
C THR A 68 -7.35 7.35 -1.89
N ALA A 69 -7.62 8.59 -1.46
CA ALA A 69 -8.76 9.37 -1.95
C ALA A 69 -8.64 9.64 -3.46
N THR A 70 -7.46 10.05 -3.93
CA THR A 70 -7.20 10.30 -5.35
C THR A 70 -7.36 9.03 -6.19
N LEU A 71 -6.74 7.92 -5.77
CA LEU A 71 -6.86 6.64 -6.48
C LEU A 71 -8.30 6.14 -6.49
N LYS A 72 -9.01 6.30 -5.36
CA LYS A 72 -10.43 5.99 -5.27
C LYS A 72 -11.22 6.81 -6.28
N GLU A 73 -11.03 8.12 -6.35
CA GLU A 73 -11.76 8.94 -7.32
C GLU A 73 -11.45 8.62 -8.79
N LEU A 74 -10.18 8.32 -9.10
CA LEU A 74 -9.74 8.00 -10.45
C LEU A 74 -10.21 6.62 -10.92
N LEU A 75 -10.14 5.61 -10.04
CA LEU A 75 -10.39 4.21 -10.40
C LEU A 75 -11.80 3.72 -10.06
N GLN A 76 -12.55 4.40 -9.17
CA GLN A 76 -13.93 3.99 -8.84
C GLN A 76 -14.87 3.97 -10.04
N LYS A 77 -14.49 4.60 -11.15
CA LYS A 77 -15.21 4.56 -12.42
C LYS A 77 -15.21 3.17 -13.04
N ASP A 78 -14.09 2.45 -12.95
CA ASP A 78 -13.85 1.19 -13.65
C ASP A 78 -13.72 0.00 -12.70
N TYR A 79 -13.31 0.23 -11.44
CA TYR A 79 -13.00 -0.82 -10.45
C TYR A 79 -13.64 -0.55 -9.10
N LYS A 80 -13.93 -1.61 -8.35
CA LYS A 80 -14.38 -1.51 -6.96
C LYS A 80 -13.18 -1.23 -6.04
N ILE A 81 -13.08 -0.01 -5.56
CA ILE A 81 -12.01 0.41 -4.63
C ILE A 81 -12.46 0.19 -3.18
N VAL A 82 -11.67 -0.56 -2.41
CA VAL A 82 -11.84 -0.74 -0.96
C VAL A 82 -10.70 -0.02 -0.25
N ASP A 83 -11.04 0.91 0.64
CA ASP A 83 -10.08 1.57 1.54
C ASP A 83 -9.93 0.69 2.78
N ASP A 84 -8.78 0.04 2.92
CA ASP A 84 -8.47 -0.86 4.05
C ASP A 84 -7.10 -0.45 4.63
N PRO A 85 -7.02 0.68 5.35
CA PRO A 85 -5.76 1.13 5.92
C PRO A 85 -5.29 0.16 7.03
N PRO A 86 -4.00 0.15 7.39
CA PRO A 86 -3.51 -0.71 8.47
C PRO A 86 -4.23 -0.37 9.79
N PRO A 87 -4.77 -1.38 10.51
CA PRO A 87 -5.56 -1.13 11.72
C PRO A 87 -4.71 -0.68 12.90
N VAL A 88 -3.41 -1.04 12.91
CA VAL A 88 -2.46 -0.66 13.97
C VAL A 88 -1.11 -0.34 13.35
N GLY A 89 -0.51 0.77 13.78
CA GLY A 89 0.79 1.20 13.29
C GLY A 89 0.70 2.20 12.13
N LYS A 90 1.86 2.65 11.68
CA LYS A 90 1.96 3.67 10.63
C LYS A 90 1.65 3.09 9.25
N ASP A 91 2.30 1.95 8.99
CA ASP A 91 2.26 1.24 7.71
C ASP A 91 1.91 -0.24 7.97
N PHE A 92 1.51 -0.97 6.93
CA PHE A 92 1.28 -2.42 7.04
C PHE A 92 2.49 -3.18 7.58
N ASN A 93 3.71 -2.67 7.36
CA ASN A 93 4.91 -3.23 7.94
C ASN A 93 4.89 -3.20 9.49
N ASP A 94 4.40 -2.12 10.09
CA ASP A 94 4.27 -2.00 11.55
C ASP A 94 3.17 -2.91 12.10
N PHE A 95 2.04 -2.99 11.39
CA PHE A 95 0.96 -3.92 11.72
C PHE A 95 1.50 -5.35 11.73
N LEU A 96 2.21 -5.75 10.68
CA LEU A 96 2.76 -7.10 10.53
C LEU A 96 3.84 -7.43 11.55
N LEU A 97 4.71 -6.47 11.90
CA LEU A 97 5.66 -6.64 13.00
C LEU A 97 4.94 -6.94 14.31
N SER A 98 3.89 -6.18 14.61
CA SER A 98 3.07 -6.36 15.82
C SER A 98 2.31 -7.69 15.80
N TYR A 99 1.72 -8.04 14.64
CA TYR A 99 0.93 -9.25 14.44
C TYR A 99 1.77 -10.53 14.52
N LEU A 100 2.92 -10.56 13.85
CA LEU A 100 3.82 -11.72 13.83
C LEU A 100 4.61 -11.89 15.14
N LYS A 101 4.42 -11.00 16.13
CA LYS A 101 5.22 -10.91 17.37
C LYS A 101 6.73 -10.90 17.09
N ILE A 102 7.13 -10.47 15.89
CA ILE A 102 8.53 -10.24 15.56
C ILE A 102 8.88 -8.96 16.28
N ALA A 103 9.61 -9.08 17.40
CA ALA A 103 10.10 -7.93 18.14
C ALA A 103 10.67 -6.93 17.14
N ARG A 104 10.16 -5.69 17.16
CA ARG A 104 10.73 -4.60 16.35
C ARG A 104 12.24 -4.70 16.54
N PRO A 105 13.07 -4.79 15.47
CA PRO A 105 14.47 -4.47 15.66
C PRO A 105 14.47 -3.11 16.34
N MET A 106 15.08 -3.03 17.53
CA MET A 106 15.11 -1.80 18.32
C MET A 106 15.33 -0.63 17.38
N PRO A 107 14.61 0.51 17.53
CA PRO A 107 14.85 1.66 16.67
C PRO A 107 16.35 1.90 16.71
N LYS A 108 17.02 1.61 15.60
CA LYS A 108 18.43 1.93 15.42
C LYS A 108 18.35 3.43 15.46
N ARG A 109 18.61 4.02 16.63
CA ARG A 109 18.81 5.45 16.81
C ARG A 109 19.58 5.85 15.57
N GLU A 110 18.97 6.66 14.71
CA GLU A 110 19.74 7.41 13.74
C GLU A 110 20.89 7.95 14.57
N ARG A 111 22.11 7.53 14.23
CA ARG A 111 23.29 8.22 14.69
C ARG A 111 22.99 9.64 14.24
N SER A 112 22.64 10.48 15.22
CA SER A 112 22.78 11.91 15.09
C SER A 112 24.25 12.05 14.73
N ASP A 113 24.54 12.12 13.44
CA ASP A 113 25.86 12.48 12.97
C ASP A 113 26.06 13.88 13.52
N ALA A 114 26.84 13.87 14.60
CA ALA A 114 27.23 15.04 15.32
C ALA A 114 28.20 15.79 14.44
N ARG A 115 27.97 17.10 14.39
CA ARG A 115 28.90 18.18 14.06
C ARG A 115 29.09 18.53 12.59
#